data_AF-A0AA95ERL1-F1
#
_entry.id   AF-A0AA95ERL1-F1
#
_cell.length_a   1.000
_cell.length_b   1.000
_cell.length_c   1.000
_cell.angle_alpha   90.00
_cell.angle_beta   90.00
_cell.angle_gamma   90.00
#
_symmetry.space_group_name_H-M   'P 1'
#
loop_
_entity.id
_entity.type
_entity.pdbx_description
1 polymer ?
#
loop_
_entity_poly.entity_id
_entity_poly.type
_entity_poly.pdbx_seq_one_letter_code
_entity_poly.pdbx_strand_id
1 'polypeptide(L)' 'MTTLLMSELIICEVLTALEQHEPVDLRISARRCKARLPRHAESEDEIRRHVETVAMKYGAAIVIAPD' A
#
# COMPACT_ATOMS: atom_id res chain seq x y z
N MET A 1 -15.14 -3.05 -10.72
CA MET A 1 -14.53 -4.26 -10.11
C MET A 1 -13.09 -4.03 -9.65
N THR A 2 -12.23 -3.35 -10.41
CA THR A 2 -10.81 -3.17 -10.07
C THR A 2 -10.55 -2.37 -8.77
N THR A 3 -11.42 -1.41 -8.42
CA THR A 3 -11.29 -0.64 -7.16
C THR A 3 -11.41 -1.51 -5.91
N LEU A 4 -12.32 -2.49 -5.89
CA LEU A 4 -12.49 -3.38 -4.74
C LEU A 4 -11.24 -4.26 -4.57
N LEU A 5 -10.73 -4.80 -5.69
CA LEU A 5 -9.48 -5.56 -5.74
C LEU A 5 -8.27 -4.73 -5.29
N MET A 6 -8.26 -3.43 -5.60
CA MET A 6 -7.17 -2.55 -5.17
C MET A 6 -7.17 -2.33 -3.66
N SER A 7 -8.34 -2.09 -3.07
CA SER A 7 -8.47 -1.95 -1.63
C SER A 7 -8.03 -3.21 -0.88
N GLU A 8 -8.41 -4.40 -1.36
CA GLU A 8 -7.97 -5.68 -0.79
C GLU A 8 -6.46 -5.85 -0.89
N LEU A 9 -5.87 -5.50 -2.03
CA LEU A 9 -4.43 -5.59 -2.25
C LEU A 9 -3.62 -4.70 -1.29
N ILE A 10 -4.10 -3.47 -1.05
CA ILE A 10 -3.48 -2.53 -0.12
C ILE A 10 -3.55 -3.06 1.31
N ILE A 11 -4.70 -3.63 1.71
CA ILE A 11 -4.86 -4.26 3.02
C ILE A 11 -3.88 -5.43 3.17
N CYS A 12 -3.75 -6.29 2.16
CA CYS A 12 -2.79 -7.41 2.17
C CYS A 12 -1.35 -6.94 2.35
N GLU A 13 -0.92 -5.87 1.66
CA GLU A 13 0.43 -5.31 1.82
C GLU A 13 0.68 -4.84 3.26
N VAL A 14 -0.27 -4.13 3.86
CA VAL A 14 -0.13 -3.64 5.24
C VAL A 14 -0.12 -4.78 6.25
N LEU A 15 -1.02 -5.77 6.11
CA LEU A 15 -1.06 -6.93 7.00
C LEU A 15 0.22 -7.77 6.88
N THR A 16 0.76 -7.93 5.67
CA THR A 16 2.01 -8.67 5.46
C THR A 16 3.17 -8.03 6.20
N ALA A 17 3.30 -6.69 6.14
CA ALA A 17 4.35 -5.98 6.87
C ALA A 17 4.19 -6.14 8.39
N LEU A 18 2.95 -6.05 8.90
CA LEU A 18 2.64 -6.25 10.31
C LEU A 18 2.99 -7.67 10.79
N GLU A 19 2.64 -8.70 10.00
CA GLU A 19 2.95 -10.10 10.29
C GLU A 19 4.46 -10.37 10.29
N GLN A 20 5.22 -9.65 9.44
CA GLN A 20 6.67 -9.75 9.37
C GLN A 20 7.39 -8.89 10.41
N HIS A 21 6.65 -8.11 11.21
CA HIS A 21 7.21 -7.10 12.12
C HIS A 21 8.11 -6.08 11.40
N GLU A 22 7.82 -5.81 10.13
CA GLU A 22 8.54 -4.84 9.30
C GLU A 22 7.71 -3.55 9.17
N PRO A 23 8.36 -2.39 9.06
CA PRO A 23 7.64 -1.15 8.80
C PRO A 23 7.16 -1.11 7.33
N VAL A 24 6.02 -0.46 7.09
CA VAL A 24 5.45 -0.27 5.75
C VAL A 24 6.24 0.81 5.02
N ASP A 25 6.96 0.44 3.97
CA ASP A 25 7.50 1.39 3.00
C ASP A 25 6.40 1.80 2.01
N LEU A 26 5.93 3.04 2.11
CA LEU A 26 4.81 3.53 1.31
C LEU A 26 5.07 3.49 -0.19
N ARG A 27 6.31 3.75 -0.63
CA ARG A 27 6.67 3.76 -2.05
C ARG A 27 6.73 2.35 -2.60
N ILE A 28 7.44 1.47 -1.91
CA ILE A 28 7.60 0.08 -2.35
C ILE A 28 6.22 -0.59 -2.38
N SER A 29 5.40 -0.41 -1.35
CA SER A 29 4.04 -0.97 -1.33
C SER A 29 3.16 -0.39 -2.43
N ALA A 30 3.20 0.93 -2.68
CA ALA A 30 2.43 1.52 -3.77
C ALA A 30 2.84 0.99 -5.15
N ARG A 31 4.15 0.84 -5.40
CA ARG A 31 4.68 0.24 -6.63
C ARG A 31 4.25 -1.20 -6.80
N ARG A 32 4.37 -2.02 -5.74
CA ARG A 32 3.90 -3.41 -5.75
C ARG A 32 2.41 -3.48 -6.04
N CYS A 33 1.62 -2.58 -5.43
CA CYS A 33 0.19 -2.50 -5.68
C CYS A 33 -0.13 -2.19 -7.15
N LYS A 34 0.49 -1.15 -7.71
CA LYS A 34 0.32 -0.77 -9.12
C LYS A 34 0.78 -1.86 -10.09
N ALA A 35 1.88 -2.54 -9.79
CA ALA A 35 2.43 -3.61 -10.62
C ALA A 35 1.50 -4.84 -10.69
N ARG A 36 0.78 -5.15 -9.61
CA ARG A 36 -0.18 -6.27 -9.57
C ARG A 36 -1.51 -5.92 -10.24
N LEU A 37 -1.88 -4.64 -10.32
CA LEU A 37 -3.07 -4.14 -11.02
C LEU A 37 -2.70 -3.02 -12.03
N PRO A 38 -1.96 -3.33 -13.11
CA PRO A 38 -1.40 -2.32 -14.01
C PRO A 38 -2.45 -1.52 -14.78
N ARG A 39 -3.66 -2.08 -14.96
CA ARG A 39 -4.81 -1.40 -15.62
C ARG A 39 -5.66 -0.57 -14.66
N HIS A 40 -5.32 -0.53 -13.37
CA HIS A 40 -6.05 0.28 -12.41
C HIS A 40 -5.75 1.77 -12.62
N ALA A 41 -6.78 2.61 -12.49
CA ALA A 41 -6.72 4.01 -12.92
C ALA A 41 -5.85 4.88 -12.01
N GLU A 42 -5.75 4.55 -10.72
CA GLU A 42 -5.03 5.37 -9.73
C GLU A 42 -3.53 5.42 -10.03
N SER A 43 -2.95 6.61 -9.92
CA SER A 43 -1.51 6.85 -9.95
C SER A 43 -0.81 6.23 -8.73
N GLU A 44 0.51 6.03 -8.83
CA GLU A 44 1.32 5.54 -7.70
C GLU A 44 1.16 6.44 -6.46
N ASP A 45 1.05 7.75 -6.63
CA ASP A 45 0.86 8.70 -5.52
C ASP A 45 -0.53 8.65 -4.87
N GLU A 46 -1.58 8.34 -5.64
CA GLU A 46 -2.90 8.07 -5.08
C GLU A 46 -2.88 6.78 -4.27
N ILE A 47 -2.28 5.73 -4.84
CA ILE A 47 -2.12 4.44 -4.16
C ILE A 47 -1.29 4.58 -2.88
N ARG A 48 -0.20 5.36 -2.91
CA ARG A 48 0.64 5.66 -1.76
C ARG A 48 -0.16 6.27 -0.62
N ARG A 49 -1.04 7.24 -0.91
CA ARG A 49 -1.93 7.87 0.07
C ARG A 49 -2.95 6.87 0.65
N HIS A 50 -3.44 5.94 -0.15
CA HIS A 50 -4.30 4.86 0.33
C HIS A 50 -3.55 3.88 1.24
N VAL A 51 -2.33 3.47 0.86
CA VAL A 51 -1.47 2.63 1.70
C VAL A 51 -1.20 3.31 3.03
N GLU A 52 -0.86 4.60 3.03
CA GLU A 52 -0.64 5.40 4.25
C GLU A 52 -1.88 5.41 5.15
N THR A 53 -3.05 5.69 4.58
CA THR A 53 -4.32 5.71 5.32
C THR A 53 -4.61 4.35 5.98
N VAL A 54 -4.39 3.26 5.25
CA VAL A 54 -4.60 1.90 5.75
C VAL A 54 -3.56 1.56 6.82
N ALA A 55 -2.27 1.83 6.57
CA ALA A 55 -1.19 1.60 7.54
C ALA A 55 -1.46 2.31 8.87
N MET A 56 -1.87 3.59 8.84
CA MET A 56 -2.26 4.34 10.03
C MET A 56 -3.47 3.71 10.73
N LYS A 57 -4.50 3.29 9.98
CA LYS A 57 -5.70 2.64 10.53
C LYS A 57 -5.36 1.35 11.29
N TYR A 58 -4.39 0.57 10.82
CA TYR A 58 -3.95 -0.67 11.46
C TYR A 58 -2.80 -0.47 12.46
N GLY A 59 -2.35 0.76 12.69
CA GLY A 59 -1.26 1.06 13.63
C GLY A 59 0.11 0.54 13.17
N ALA A 60 0.31 0.36 11.87
CA ALA A 60 1.59 -0.07 11.32
C ALA A 60 2.63 1.04 11.41
N ALA A 61 3.88 0.67 11.72
CA ALA A 61 5.01 1.58 11.56
C ALA A 61 5.20 1.92 10.07
N ILE A 62 5.52 3.17 9.75
CA ILE A 62 5.63 3.65 8.37
C ILE A 62 7.03 4.21 8.14
N VAL A 63 7.65 3.85 7.00
CA VAL A 63 8.88 4.48 6.51
C VAL A 63 8.52 5.49 5.42
N ILE A 64 9.03 6.71 5.57
CA ILE A 64 8.99 7.75 4.55
C ILE A 64 10.43 7.91 4.04
N ALA A 65 10.82 7.10 3.06
CA ALA A 65 12.13 7.23 2.42
C ALA A 65 12.13 8.47 1.50
N PRO A 66 13.17 9.33 1.56
CA PRO A 66 13.31 10.45 0.61
C PRO A 66 13.55 9.92 -0.82
N ASP A 67 13.25 10.76 -1.82
CA ASP A 67 13.58 10.53 -3.24
C ASP A 67 15.07 10.28 -3.50
#